data_AF-A1RTB7-F1
#
_entry.id   AF-A1RTB7-F1
#
_cell.length_a   1.000
_cell.length_b   1.000
_cell.length_c   1.000
_cell.angle_alpha   90.00
_cell.angle_beta   90.00
_cell.angle_gamma   90.00
#
_symmetry.space_group_name_H-M   'P 1'
#
loop_
_entity.id
_entity.type
_entity.pdbx_description
1 polymer ?
#
loop_
_entity_poly.entity_id
_entity_poly.type
_entity_poly.pdbx_seq_one_letter_code
_entity_poly.pdbx_strand_id
1 'polypeptide(L)' 'MIEEVLQRWTEVAIKSGKKGWVLIKNGYIVGTFRERKDAILAAREPGIYLLIFVE' A
#
# COMPACT_ATOMS: atom_id res chain seq x y z
N MET A 1 12.41 -2.75 13.68
CA MET A 1 12.09 -4.08 13.12
C MET A 1 11.18 -3.91 11.90
N ILE A 2 11.06 -4.89 11.00
CA ILE A 2 10.25 -4.72 9.79
C ILE A 2 8.77 -4.47 10.11
N GLU A 3 8.26 -4.99 11.24
CA GLU A 3 6.90 -4.70 11.71
C GLU A 3 6.66 -3.20 11.93
N GLU A 4 7.60 -2.48 12.55
CA GLU A 4 7.47 -1.04 12.82
C GLU A 4 7.40 -0.23 11.51
N VAL A 5 8.13 -0.67 10.48
CA VAL A 5 8.10 -0.03 9.15
C VAL A 5 6.75 -0.26 8.48
N LEU A 6 6.26 -1.50 8.49
CA LEU A 6 4.95 -1.83 7.93
C LEU A 6 3.81 -1.13 8.68
N GLN A 7 3.92 -0.99 10.00
CA GLN A 7 2.94 -0.25 10.80
C GLN A 7 2.88 1.23 10.42
N ARG A 8 4.03 1.88 10.23
CA ARG A 8 4.09 3.26 9.70
C ARG A 8 3.46 3.38 8.32
N TRP A 9 3.66 2.40 7.44
CA TRP A 9 3.07 2.39 6.10
C TRP A 9 1.55 2.20 6.16
N THR A 10 1.05 1.34 7.04
CA THR A 10 -0.39 1.20 7.32
C THR A 10 -1.01 2.51 7.76
N GLU A 11 -0.35 3.26 8.65
CA GLU A 11 -0.83 4.59 9.05
C GLU A 11 -0.90 5.58 7.87
N VAL A 12 0.08 5.54 6.96
CA VAL A 12 0.05 6.37 5.74
C VAL A 12 -1.17 6.04 4.88
N ALA A 13 -1.47 4.75 4.67
CA ALA A 13 -2.67 4.33 3.94
C ALA A 13 -3.96 4.87 4.60
N ILE A 14 -4.12 4.66 5.91
CA ILE A 14 -5.33 5.07 6.65
C ILE A 14 -5.49 6.60 6.65
N LYS A 15 -4.42 7.34 6.94
CA LYS A 15 -4.45 8.82 7.02
C LYS A 15 -4.59 9.48 5.66
N SER A 16 -4.42 8.76 4.55
CA SER A 16 -4.56 9.31 3.20
C SER A 16 -6.00 9.62 2.79
N GLY A 17 -7.00 9.10 3.53
CA GLY A 17 -8.41 9.23 3.20
C GLY A 17 -8.85 8.45 1.94
N LYS A 18 -7.95 7.66 1.34
CA LYS A 18 -8.24 6.82 0.18
C LYS A 18 -8.89 5.51 0.60
N LYS A 19 -9.83 5.02 -0.22
CA LYS A 19 -10.57 3.76 0.01
C LYS A 19 -10.21 2.70 -1.03
N GLY A 20 -10.36 1.43 -0.66
CA GLY A 20 -10.02 0.27 -1.47
C GLY A 20 -8.63 -0.29 -1.18
N TRP A 21 -8.05 -0.98 -2.16
CA TRP A 21 -6.71 -1.56 -2.06
C TRP A 21 -5.65 -0.48 -2.27
N VAL A 22 -4.89 -0.16 -1.23
CA VAL A 22 -3.78 0.80 -1.25
C VAL A 22 -2.46 0.04 -1.38
N LEU A 23 -1.70 0.34 -2.43
CA LEU A 23 -0.35 -0.19 -2.61
C LEU A 23 0.69 0.85 -2.17
N ILE A 24 1.58 0.46 -1.26
CA ILE A 24 2.62 1.32 -0.70
C ILE A 24 4.00 0.72 -0.97
N LYS A 25 4.95 1.58 -1.34
CA LYS A 25 6.37 1.25 -1.47
C LYS A 25 7.20 2.34 -0.79
N ASN A 26 8.12 1.95 0.09
CA ASN A 26 9.02 2.88 0.79
C ASN A 26 8.28 4.03 1.50
N GLY A 27 7.07 3.75 2.01
CA GLY A 27 6.23 4.75 2.69
C GLY A 27 5.41 5.65 1.76
N TYR A 28 5.51 5.48 0.44
CA TYR A 28 4.76 6.25 -0.55
C TYR A 28 3.62 5.42 -1.15
N ILE A 29 2.45 6.04 -1.31
CA ILE A 29 1.31 5.42 -2.00
C ILE A 29 1.60 5.38 -3.49
N VAL A 30 1.79 4.17 -4.02
CA VAL A 30 1.97 3.90 -5.44
C VAL A 30 0.64 4.03 -6.19
N GLY A 31 -0.44 3.56 -5.56
CA GLY A 31 -1.77 3.63 -6.17
C GLY A 31 -2.87 3.13 -5.25
N THR A 32 -4.11 3.37 -5.69
CA THR A 32 -5.34 2.87 -5.05
C THR A 32 -6.19 2.17 -6.08
N PHE A 33 -6.69 0.99 -5.74
CA PHE A 33 -7.31 0.07 -6.67
C PHE A 33 -8.61 -0.49 -6.08
N ARG A 34 -9.58 -0.77 -6.96
CA ARG A 34 -10.82 -1.45 -6.55
C ARG A 34 -10.59 -2.95 -6.38
N GLU A 35 -9.75 -3.55 -7.22
CA GLU A 35 -9.46 -4.98 -7.20
C GLU A 35 -8.01 -5.24 -6.79
N ARG A 36 -7.80 -6.31 -6.01
CA ARG A 36 -6.46 -6.72 -5.55
C ARG A 36 -5.51 -7.02 -6.70
N LYS A 37 -6.01 -7.61 -7.80
CA LYS A 37 -5.20 -8.00 -8.96
C LYS A 37 -4.52 -6.80 -9.64
N ASP A 38 -5.23 -5.67 -9.71
CA ASP A 38 -4.72 -4.45 -10.35
C ASP A 38 -3.57 -3.85 -9.54
N ALA A 39 -3.65 -3.94 -8.21
CA ALA A 39 -2.58 -3.51 -7.33
C ALA A 39 -1.30 -4.34 -7.53
N ILE A 40 -1.43 -5.67 -7.72
CA ILE A 40 -0.28 -6.55 -7.98
C ILE A 40 0.37 -6.20 -9.32
N LEU A 41 -0.44 -5.96 -10.36
CA LEU A 41 0.06 -5.56 -11.70
C LEU A 41 0.75 -4.19 -11.70
N ALA A 42 0.44 -3.33 -10.72
CA ALA A 42 1.08 -2.03 -10.56
C ALA A 42 2.48 -2.11 -9.91
N ALA A 43 2.83 -3.23 -9.26
CA ALA A 43 4.15 -3.43 -8.65
C ALA A 43 5.21 -3.79 -9.71
N ARG A 44 5.62 -2.80 -10.51
CA ARG A 44 6.54 -2.99 -11.65
C ARG A 44 8.01 -2.99 -11.28
N GLU A 45 8.37 -2.29 -10.22
CA GLU A 45 9.76 -2.19 -9.77
C GLU A 45 10.06 -3.23 -8.68
N PRO A 46 11.27 -3.82 -8.64
CA PRO A 46 11.67 -4.67 -7.53
C PRO A 46 11.59 -3.96 -6.17
N GLY A 47 11.26 -4.72 -5.12
CA GLY A 47 11.25 -4.23 -3.73
C GLY A 47 10.13 -4.81 -2.88
N ILE A 48 10.03 -4.33 -1.64
CA ILE A 48 8.96 -4.70 -0.70
C ILE A 48 7.80 -3.73 -0.86
N TYR A 49 6.61 -4.28 -1.02
CA TYR A 49 5.36 -3.54 -1.09
C TYR A 49 4.45 -3.95 0.06
N LEU A 50 3.73 -2.99 0.61
CA LEU A 50 2.58 -3.25 1.47
C LEU A 50 1.32 -3.07 0.64
N LEU A 51 0.49 -4.10 0.60
CA LEU A 51 -0.85 -4.03 0.03
C LEU A 51 -1.86 -4.18 1.17
N ILE A 52 -2.66 -3.14 1.38
CA ILE A 52 -3.65 -3.07 2.45
C ILE A 52 -5.00 -2.63 1.90
N PHE A 53 -6.09 -3.13 2.48
CA PHE A 53 -7.43 -2.66 2.18
C PHE A 53 -7.85 -1.61 3.22
N VAL A 54 -8.35 -0.46 2.77
CA VAL A 54 -8.84 0.65 3.60
C VAL A 54 -10.30 0.92 3.26
N GLU A 55 -11.16 0.97 4.26
CA GLU A 55 -12.61 1.20 4.11
C GLU A 55 -13.03 2.68 4.09
#